data_AF-A0A7X2MU59-F1
#
_entry.id   AF-A0A7X2MU59-F1
#
_cell.length_a   1.000
_cell.length_b   1.000
_cell.length_c   1.000
_cell.angle_alpha   90.00
_cell.angle_beta   90.00
_cell.angle_gamma   90.00
#
_symmetry.space_group_name_H-M   'P 1'
#
loop_
_entity.id
_entity.type
_entity.pdbx_description
1 polymer ?
#
loop_
_entity_poly.entity_id
_entity_poly.type
_entity_poly.pdbx_seq_one_letter_code
_entity_poly.pdbx_strand_id
1 'polypeptide(L)'
;PADPFTGWHWYNEPKKKPDPPAPKPQPAPQVPDFSRLSPSEQADVLKGYTKEALNNAILHPSAENTATFLRWQKFWTDRASMFSQSFAVAQLD
;
A
#
# COMPACT_ATOMS: atom_id res chain seq x y z
N PRO A 1 -17.11 -59.37 -22.24
CA PRO A 1 -15.74 -58.84 -22.40
C PRO A 1 -15.66 -57.43 -21.80
N ALA A 2 -14.88 -57.26 -20.73
CA ALA A 2 -14.74 -55.95 -20.08
C ALA A 2 -13.73 -55.09 -20.86
N ASP A 3 -14.09 -53.83 -21.10
CA ASP A 3 -13.17 -52.83 -21.68
C ASP A 3 -11.91 -52.69 -20.81
N PRO A 4 -10.71 -52.69 -21.39
CA PRO A 4 -9.49 -52.60 -20.61
C PRO A 4 -9.33 -51.20 -20.03
N PHE A 5 -8.99 -51.21 -18.74
CA PHE A 5 -8.56 -50.09 -17.90
C PHE A 5 -7.64 -49.11 -18.63
N THR A 6 -8.05 -47.84 -18.77
CA THR A 6 -7.20 -46.75 -19.25
C THR A 6 -6.12 -46.45 -18.21
N GLY A 7 -4.93 -47.00 -18.44
CA GLY A 7 -3.74 -46.74 -17.65
C GLY A 7 -3.28 -45.27 -17.74
N TRP A 8 -2.55 -44.88 -16.70
CA TRP A 8 -1.93 -43.60 -16.41
C TRP A 8 -1.45 -42.79 -17.63
N HIS A 9 -1.69 -41.47 -17.62
CA HIS A 9 -1.31 -40.51 -18.66
C HIS A 9 0.19 -40.14 -18.61
N TRP A 10 1.11 -41.12 -18.74
CA TRP A 10 2.55 -40.82 -18.58
C TRP A 10 3.22 -40.16 -19.81
N TYR A 11 2.67 -40.18 -21.03
CA TYR A 11 3.46 -39.81 -22.25
C TYR A 11 2.78 -38.84 -23.21
N ASN A 12 2.20 -37.73 -22.76
CA ASN A 12 1.98 -36.58 -23.65
C ASN A 12 1.76 -35.28 -22.87
N GLU A 13 2.79 -34.79 -22.20
CA GLU A 13 2.82 -33.37 -21.83
C GLU A 13 3.28 -32.56 -23.05
N PRO A 14 2.49 -31.58 -23.54
CA PRO A 14 2.96 -30.66 -24.57
C PRO A 14 4.16 -29.90 -24.02
N LYS A 15 5.30 -29.98 -24.71
CA LYS A 15 6.50 -29.20 -24.36
C LYS A 15 6.17 -27.72 -24.38
N LYS A 16 6.19 -27.06 -23.21
CA LYS A 16 6.02 -25.61 -23.09
C LYS A 16 7.16 -24.90 -23.83
N LYS A 17 6.81 -23.90 -24.62
CA LYS A 17 7.79 -23.00 -25.27
C LYS A 17 8.51 -22.20 -24.18
N PRO A 18 9.81 -21.90 -24.33
CA PRO A 18 10.52 -21.09 -23.37
C PRO A 18 9.89 -19.70 -23.28
N ASP A 19 9.64 -19.25 -22.04
CA ASP A 19 9.17 -17.89 -21.78
C ASP A 19 10.22 -16.87 -22.24
N PRO A 20 9.80 -15.73 -22.83
CA PRO A 20 10.70 -14.63 -23.13
C PRO A 20 11.36 -14.12 -21.84
N PRO A 21 12.63 -13.66 -21.91
CA PRO A 21 13.34 -13.18 -20.74
C PRO A 21 12.56 -12.05 -20.06
N ALA A 22 12.37 -12.18 -18.74
CA ALA A 22 11.68 -11.18 -17.95
C ALA A 22 12.31 -9.78 -18.16
N PRO A 23 11.50 -8.73 -18.36
CA PRO A 23 12.02 -7.38 -18.50
C PRO A 23 12.81 -7.02 -17.24
N LYS A 24 13.98 -6.39 -17.44
CA LYS A 24 14.83 -5.94 -16.34
C LYS A 24 14.02 -5.02 -15.42
N PRO A 25 14.08 -5.20 -14.09
CA PRO A 25 13.41 -4.31 -13.17
C PRO A 25 13.90 -2.88 -13.41
N GLN A 26 12.97 -1.96 -13.70
CA GLN A 26 13.29 -0.54 -13.79
C GLN A 26 13.75 -0.07 -12.40
N PRO A 27 14.75 0.81 -12.30
CA PRO A 27 15.12 1.41 -11.02
C PRO A 27 13.87 2.06 -10.43
N ALA A 28 13.49 1.65 -9.22
CA ALA A 28 12.44 2.34 -8.49
C ALA A 28 12.82 3.82 -8.37
N PRO A 29 11.88 4.76 -8.54
CA PRO A 29 12.15 6.17 -8.30
C PRO A 29 12.80 6.33 -6.92
N GLN A 30 13.94 7.03 -6.86
CA GLN A 30 14.56 7.38 -5.58
C GLN A 30 13.65 8.39 -4.89
N VAL A 31 12.69 7.88 -4.11
CA VAL A 31 11.89 8.72 -3.22
C VAL A 31 12.82 9.21 -2.13
N PRO A 32 12.91 10.52 -1.87
CA PRO A 32 13.65 11.04 -0.74
C PRO A 32 13.21 10.31 0.53
N ASP A 33 14.17 9.85 1.33
CA ASP A 33 13.89 9.21 2.60
C ASP A 33 13.11 10.19 3.48
N PHE A 34 11.85 9.85 3.78
CA PHE A 34 10.94 10.68 4.56
C PHE A 34 11.56 11.08 5.91
N SER A 35 12.42 10.22 6.47
CA SER A 35 13.10 10.44 7.75
C SER A 35 14.15 11.55 7.70
N ARG A 36 14.63 11.91 6.50
CA ARG A 36 15.64 12.97 6.29
C ARG A 36 15.03 14.35 6.08
N LEU A 37 13.71 14.43 5.93
CA LEU A 37 12.99 15.69 5.76
C LEU A 37 12.87 16.44 7.10
N SER A 38 12.83 17.76 7.06
CA SER A 38 12.48 18.56 8.25
C SER A 38 11.04 18.26 8.70
N PRO A 39 10.68 18.52 9.97
CA PRO A 39 9.33 18.27 10.46
C PRO A 39 8.23 18.97 9.63
N SER A 40 8.51 20.18 9.14
CA SER A 40 7.57 20.92 8.27
C SER A 40 7.36 20.21 6.93
N GLU A 41 8.45 19.79 6.28
CA GLU A 41 8.38 19.05 5.02
C GLU A 41 7.67 17.70 5.19
N GLN A 42 7.94 16.98 6.28
CA GLN A 42 7.22 15.76 6.62
C GLN A 42 5.72 16.00 6.76
N ALA A 43 5.32 17.06 7.48
CA ALA A 43 3.92 17.42 7.64
C ALA A 43 3.25 17.76 6.30
N ASP A 44 3.93 18.48 5.42
CA ASP A 44 3.38 18.87 4.12
C ASP A 44 3.21 17.68 3.18
N VAL A 45 4.14 16.72 3.19
CA VAL A 45 4.00 15.45 2.46
C VAL A 45 2.77 14.67 2.96
N LEU A 46 2.60 14.52 4.27
CA LEU A 46 1.44 13.79 4.84
C LEU A 46 0.11 14.49 4.54
N LYS A 47 0.08 15.83 4.59
CA LYS A 47 -1.09 16.63 4.21
C LYS A 47 -1.41 16.43 2.72
N GLY A 48 -0.40 16.38 1.87
CA GLY A 48 -0.53 16.09 0.43
C GLY A 48 -1.29 14.78 0.19
N TYR A 49 -0.79 13.68 0.76
CA TYR A 49 -1.44 12.37 0.64
C TYR A 49 -2.85 12.34 1.24
N THR A 50 -3.07 13.03 2.36
CA THR A 50 -4.41 13.13 2.97
C THR A 50 -5.38 13.85 2.03
N LYS A 51 -4.94 14.94 1.39
CA LYS A 51 -5.74 15.71 0.42
C LYS A 51 -6.04 14.87 -0.83
N GLU A 52 -5.07 14.14 -1.35
CA GLU A 52 -5.28 13.22 -2.48
C GLU A 52 -6.29 12.13 -2.13
N ALA A 53 -6.17 11.51 -0.96
CA ALA A 53 -7.14 10.51 -0.49
C ALA A 53 -8.56 11.09 -0.37
N LEU A 54 -8.69 12.31 0.14
CA LEU A 54 -9.96 13.02 0.20
C LEU A 54 -10.53 13.28 -1.20
N ASN A 55 -9.72 13.82 -2.11
CA ASN A 55 -10.13 14.09 -3.49
C ASN A 55 -10.59 12.82 -4.19
N ASN A 56 -9.85 11.71 -4.03
CA ASN A 56 -10.23 10.42 -4.59
C ASN A 56 -11.53 9.89 -3.98
N ALA A 57 -11.75 10.04 -2.68
CA ALA A 57 -13.00 9.65 -2.04
C ALA A 57 -14.21 10.44 -2.56
N ILE A 58 -14.04 11.75 -2.83
CA ILE A 58 -15.11 12.63 -3.33
C ILE A 58 -15.37 12.40 -4.83
N LEU A 59 -14.32 12.39 -5.64
CA LEU A 59 -14.44 12.32 -7.10
C LEU A 59 -14.72 10.90 -7.61
N HIS A 60 -14.28 9.89 -6.86
CA HIS A 60 -14.48 8.47 -7.19
C HIS A 60 -15.07 7.72 -5.97
N PRO A 61 -16.37 7.90 -5.67
CA PRO A 61 -16.97 7.33 -4.47
C PRO A 61 -16.92 5.79 -4.46
N SER A 62 -16.20 5.23 -3.49
CA SER A 62 -16.16 3.80 -3.22
C SER A 62 -15.87 3.56 -1.73
N ALA A 63 -16.23 2.37 -1.23
CA ALA A 63 -15.92 1.98 0.14
C ALA A 63 -14.41 2.02 0.41
N GLU A 64 -13.60 1.59 -0.57
CA GLU A 64 -12.14 1.57 -0.47
C GLU A 64 -11.54 2.99 -0.43
N ASN A 65 -11.98 3.90 -1.31
CA ASN A 65 -11.49 5.28 -1.34
C ASN A 65 -11.89 6.03 -0.07
N THR A 66 -13.12 5.83 0.40
CA THR A 66 -13.60 6.39 1.68
C THR A 66 -12.78 5.85 2.85
N ALA A 67 -12.57 4.54 2.92
CA ALA A 67 -11.77 3.92 3.96
C ALA A 67 -10.32 4.43 3.96
N THR A 68 -9.76 4.71 2.78
CA THR A 68 -8.42 5.30 2.64
C THR A 68 -8.34 6.67 3.29
N PHE A 69 -9.32 7.55 3.04
CA PHE A 69 -9.38 8.84 3.72
C PHE A 69 -9.62 8.70 5.24
N LEU A 70 -10.49 7.78 5.67
CA LEU A 70 -10.75 7.56 7.09
C LEU A 70 -9.50 7.06 7.85
N ARG A 71 -8.62 6.28 7.21
CA ARG A 71 -7.33 5.91 7.80
C ARG A 71 -6.44 7.13 8.03
N TRP A 72 -6.41 8.08 7.09
CA TRP A 72 -5.73 9.35 7.28
C TRP A 72 -6.34 10.19 8.40
N GLN A 73 -7.67 10.26 8.49
CA GLN A 73 -8.35 10.94 9.60
C GLN A 73 -7.96 10.32 10.95
N LYS A 74 -7.99 8.99 11.07
CA LYS A 74 -7.55 8.28 12.27
C LYS A 74 -6.10 8.60 12.62
N PHE A 75 -5.20 8.58 11.65
CA PHE A 75 -3.79 8.92 11.86
C PHE A 75 -3.61 10.29 12.53
N TRP A 76 -4.29 11.32 12.01
CA TRP A 76 -4.20 12.67 12.58
C TRP A 76 -4.80 12.76 13.98
N THR A 77 -5.93 12.08 14.23
CA THR A 77 -6.54 12.00 15.57
C THR A 77 -5.62 11.31 16.58
N ASP A 78 -4.95 10.23 16.19
CA ASP A 78 -4.01 9.52 17.05
C ASP A 78 -2.81 10.42 17.39
N ARG A 79 -2.27 11.16 16.41
CA ARG A 79 -1.18 12.13 16.62
C ARG A 79 -1.59 13.30 17.52
N ALA A 80 -2.79 13.85 17.34
CA ALA A 80 -3.33 14.89 18.21
C ALA A 80 -3.47 14.39 19.65
N SER A 81 -3.91 13.14 19.84
CA SER A 81 -4.02 12.51 21.15
C SER A 81 -2.65 12.39 21.84
N MET A 82 -1.62 11.95 21.11
CA MET A 82 -0.24 11.89 21.62
C MET A 82 0.30 13.26 22.02
N PHE A 83 0.02 14.29 21.20
CA PHE A 83 0.40 15.66 21.52
C PHE A 83 -0.22 16.13 22.85
N SER A 84 -1.54 15.94 23.02
CA SER A 84 -2.23 16.29 24.27
C SER A 84 -1.66 15.57 25.49
N GLN A 85 -1.29 14.30 25.36
CA GLN A 85 -0.63 13.54 26.43
C GLN A 85 0.75 14.14 26.77
N SER A 86 1.55 14.48 25.75
CA SER A 86 2.87 15.10 25.96
C SER A 86 2.76 16.47 26.64
N PHE A 87 1.71 17.24 26.33
CA PHE A 87 1.45 18.52 26.98
C PHE A 87 1.09 18.35 28.46
N ALA A 88 0.26 17.37 28.79
CA ALA A 88 -0.07 17.07 30.19
C ALA A 88 1.16 16.71 31.01
N VAL A 89 2.12 15.96 30.43
CA VAL A 89 3.41 15.68 31.08
C VAL A 89 4.24 16.94 31.25
N ALA A 90 4.37 17.76 30.20
CA ALA A 90 5.17 18.98 30.24
C ALA A 90 4.65 20.06 31.22
N GLN A 91 3.38 19.98 31.63
CA GLN A 91 2.81 20.86 32.66
C GLN A 91 3.10 20.40 34.10
N LEU A 92 3.55 19.16 34.29
CA LEU A 92 3.83 18.57 35.60
C LEU A 92 5.31 18.69 36.00
N ASP A 93 6.18 19.06 35.06
CA ASP A 93 7.59 19.45 35.28
C ASP A 93 7.73 20.96 35.57
#